data_AF-A0A942FTG1-F1
#
_entry.id   AF-A0A942FTG1-F1
#
_cell.length_a   1.000
_cell.length_b   1.000
_cell.length_c   1.000
_cell.angle_alpha   90.00
_cell.angle_beta   90.00
_cell.angle_gamma   90.00
#
_symmetry.space_group_name_H-M   'P 1'
#
loop_
_entity.id
_entity.type
_entity.pdbx_description
1 polymer ?
#
loop_
_entity_poly.entity_id
_entity_poly.type
_entity_poly.pdbx_seq_one_letter_code
_entity_poly.pdbx_strand_id
1 'polypeptide(L)' 'MATTDRSHLQSLCPVCGSYTLDVCCQAELTHGIVFDLSENSLRVVSERLSDAEWHEASRVSCQQCGWHGIFSEVPIS' A
#
# COMPACT_ATOMS: atom_id res chain seq x y z
N MET A 1 -17.86 -2.64 -18.60
CA MET A 1 -16.66 -3.08 -17.85
C MET A 1 -16.98 -2.87 -16.39
N ALA A 2 -17.23 -3.94 -15.64
CA ALA A 2 -17.64 -3.86 -14.26
C ALA A 2 -16.41 -3.48 -13.41
N THR A 3 -16.40 -2.26 -12.89
CA THR A 3 -15.56 -1.88 -11.75
C THR A 3 -16.14 -2.57 -10.54
N THR A 4 -15.63 -3.77 -10.22
CA THR A 4 -16.01 -4.48 -9.00
C THR A 4 -15.56 -3.63 -7.83
N ASP A 5 -16.52 -2.91 -7.27
CA ASP A 5 -16.42 -2.17 -6.02
C ASP A 5 -16.14 -3.18 -4.89
N ARG A 6 -14.86 -3.47 -4.66
CA ARG A 6 -14.36 -4.41 -3.63
C ARG A 6 -14.31 -3.78 -2.23
N SER A 7 -15.01 -2.67 -2.01
CA SER A 7 -14.96 -1.86 -0.78
C SER A 7 -15.56 -2.52 0.47
N HIS A 8 -16.00 -3.78 0.41
CA HIS A 8 -16.77 -4.41 1.48
C HIS A 8 -16.35 -5.86 1.82
N LEU A 9 -15.12 -6.27 1.52
CA LEU A 9 -14.59 -7.51 2.07
C LEU A 9 -14.14 -7.25 3.51
N GLN A 10 -15.00 -7.55 4.49
CA GLN A 10 -14.68 -7.46 5.91
C GLN A 10 -13.61 -8.51 6.24
N SER A 11 -12.35 -8.10 6.16
CA SER A 11 -11.21 -8.93 6.51
C SER A 11 -11.13 -9.00 8.04
N LEU A 12 -11.42 -10.17 8.61
CA LEU A 12 -11.38 -10.38 10.06
C LEU A 12 -10.01 -10.89 10.49
N CYS A 13 -9.55 -10.48 11.67
CA CYS A 13 -8.35 -11.04 12.27
C CYS A 13 -8.52 -12.55 12.48
N PRO A 14 -7.64 -13.41 11.93
CA PRO A 14 -7.78 -14.86 12.04
C PRO A 14 -7.57 -15.38 13.48
N VAL A 15 -7.01 -14.56 14.37
CA VAL A 15 -6.71 -14.95 15.75
C VAL A 15 -7.83 -14.55 16.72
N CYS A 16 -8.31 -13.31 16.65
CA CYS A 16 -9.25 -12.76 17.63
C CYS A 16 -10.61 -12.36 17.03
N GLY A 17 -10.79 -12.47 15.71
CA GLY A 17 -12.03 -12.10 15.02
C GLY A 17 -12.30 -10.59 14.96
N SER A 18 -11.33 -9.74 15.33
CA SER A 18 -11.47 -8.28 15.21
C SER A 18 -11.66 -7.86 13.74
N TYR A 19 -12.56 -6.90 13.52
CA TYR A 19 -12.84 -6.32 12.20
C TYR A 19 -11.92 -5.14 11.84
N THR A 20 -11.06 -4.72 12.77
CA THR A 20 -10.06 -3.67 12.55
C THR A 20 -8.69 -4.29 12.31
N LEU A 21 -8.31 -4.30 11.04
CA LEU A 21 -6.98 -4.66 10.57
C LEU A 21 -6.32 -3.43 9.95
N ASP A 22 -5.09 -3.13 10.37
CA ASP A 22 -4.28 -2.08 9.75
C ASP A 22 -3.49 -2.70 8.60
N VAL A 23 -3.66 -2.13 7.40
CA VAL A 23 -2.95 -2.57 6.19
C VAL A 23 -1.87 -1.56 5.86
N CYS A 24 -0.62 -2.01 5.79
CA CYS A 24 0.48 -1.18 5.31
C CYS A 24 0.45 -1.10 3.78
N CYS A 25 0.02 0.06 3.27
CA CYS A 25 0.14 0.40 1.85
C CYS A 25 1.54 0.96 1.56
N GLN A 26 2.00 0.77 0.32
CA GLN A 26 3.22 1.41 -0.17
C GLN A 26 2.84 2.37 -1.31
N ALA A 27 3.55 3.49 -1.37
CA ALA A 27 3.48 4.42 -2.49
C ALA A 27 4.87 4.54 -3.11
N GLU A 28 4.93 4.58 -4.43
CA GLU A 28 6.17 4.71 -5.19
C GLU A 28 6.37 6.16 -5.61
N LEU A 29 7.56 6.70 -5.36
CA LEU A 29 7.95 8.05 -5.78
C LEU A 29 8.97 7.97 -6.92
N THR A 30 8.59 8.43 -8.10
CA THR A 30 9.46 8.46 -9.29
C THR A 30 9.96 9.87 -9.55
N HIS A 31 11.28 10.03 -9.66
CA HIS A 31 11.93 11.29 -10.02
C HIS A 31 12.50 11.23 -11.43
N GLY A 32 12.21 12.26 -12.24
CA GLY A 32 12.94 12.53 -13.47
C GLY A 32 14.11 13.44 -13.16
N ILE A 33 15.33 12.98 -13.44
CA ILE A 33 16.57 13.73 -13.16
C ILE A 33 17.25 14.05 -14.49
N VAL A 34 17.63 15.31 -14.68
CA VAL A 34 18.41 15.77 -15.83
C VAL A 34 19.71 16.40 -15.33
N PHE A 35 20.79 16.21 -16.09
CA PHE A 35 22.04 16.90 -15.85
C PHE A 35 22.05 18.22 -16.64
N ASP A 36 22.13 19.34 -15.94
CA ASP A 36 22.23 20.67 -16.51
C ASP A 36 23.70 21.00 -16.79
N LEU A 37 24.09 21.04 -18.06
CA LEU A 37 25.45 21.34 -18.48
C LEU A 37 25.86 22.80 -18.21
N SER A 38 24.89 23.72 -18.16
CA SER A 38 25.17 25.15 -17.95
C SER A 38 25.53 25.45 -16.49
N GLU A 39 24.90 24.73 -15.57
CA GLU A 39 25.12 24.84 -14.13
C GLU A 39 26.05 23.74 -13.59
N ASN A 40 26.42 22.77 -14.44
CA ASN A 40 27.20 21.59 -14.09
C ASN A 40 26.62 20.84 -12.87
N SER A 41 25.29 20.63 -12.87
CA SER A 41 24.54 20.12 -11.71
C SER A 41 23.44 19.13 -12.12
N LEU A 42 23.02 18.27 -11.19
CA LEU A 42 21.82 17.43 -11.37
C LEU A 42 20.59 18.18 -10.89
N ARG A 43 19.52 18.14 -11.68
CA ARG A 43 18.24 18.78 -11.34
C ARG A 43 17.09 17.79 -11.50
N VAL A 44 16.21 17.77 -10.50
CA VAL A 44 14.93 17.07 -10.60
C VAL A 44 14.01 17.92 -11.47
N VAL A 45 13.49 17.35 -12.55
CA VAL A 45 12.64 18.03 -13.52
C VAL A 45 11.19 17.54 -13.49
N SER A 46 10.96 16.39 -12.87
CA SER A 46 9.62 15.86 -12.66
C SER A 46 9.57 14.99 -11.41
N GLU A 47 8.43 15.03 -10.74
CA GLU A 47 8.12 14.16 -9.61
C GLU A 47 6.74 13.55 -9.85
N ARG A 48 6.64 12.23 -9.66
CA ARG A 48 5.38 11.51 -9.76
C ARG A 48 5.26 10.56 -8.59
N LEU A 49 4.26 10.80 -7.75
CA LEU A 49 3.83 9.89 -6.70
C LEU A 49 2.76 8.95 -7.26
N SER A 50 2.92 7.65 -7.06
CA SER A 50 1.85 6.68 -7.34
C SER A 50 0.75 6.78 -6.28
N ASP A 51 -0.46 6.35 -6.63
CA ASP A 51 -1.49 6.14 -5.63
C ASP A 51 -1.00 5.08 -4.63
N ALA A 52 -1.31 5.29 -3.35
CA ALA A 52 -1.01 4.34 -2.30
C ALA A 52 -2.03 3.19 -2.38
N GLU A 53 -1.65 2.11 -3.06
CA GLU A 53 -2.49 0.94 -3.19
C GLU A 53 -2.09 -0.13 -2.17
N TRP A 54 -3.07 -0.86 -1.67
CA TRP A 54 -2.81 -2.10 -0.96
C TRP A 54 -2.71 -3.23 -1.98
N HIS A 55 -1.80 -4.15 -1.75
CA HIS A 55 -1.61 -5.34 -2.57
C HIS A 55 -1.88 -6.58 -1.74
N GLU A 56 -2.08 -7.72 -2.40
CA GLU A 56 -2.22 -9.00 -1.72
C GLU A 56 -1.01 -9.32 -0.82
N ALA A 57 0.18 -8.84 -1.20
CA ALA A 57 1.41 -8.95 -0.42
C ALA A 57 1.57 -7.88 0.68
N SER A 58 0.62 -6.96 0.85
CA SER A 58 0.68 -5.92 1.87
C SER A 58 0.70 -6.55 3.27
N ARG A 59 1.54 -5.98 4.14
CA ARG A 59 1.59 -6.38 5.54
C ARG A 59 0.33 -5.91 6.25
N VAL A 60 -0.17 -6.73 7.16
CA VAL A 60 -1.35 -6.45 7.96
C VAL A 60 -1.05 -6.70 9.42
N SER A 61 -1.62 -5.87 10.29
CA SER A 61 -1.57 -6.08 11.74
C SER A 61 -2.96 -5.92 12.37
N CYS A 62 -3.19 -6.66 13.46
CA CYS A 62 -4.38 -6.51 14.28
C CYS A 62 -4.04 -5.71 15.54
N GLN A 63 -4.65 -4.53 15.70
CA GLN A 63 -4.44 -3.67 16.87
C GLN A 63 -5.01 -4.25 18.17
N GLN A 64 -5.92 -5.22 18.09
CA GLN A 64 -6.56 -5.82 19.26
C GLN A 64 -5.72 -6.91 19.92
N CYS A 65 -5.06 -7.77 19.14
CA CYS A 65 -4.32 -8.93 19.66
C CYS A 65 -2.83 -8.95 19.27
N GLY A 66 -2.37 -7.96 18.50
CA GLY A 66 -0.98 -7.87 18.04
C GLY A 66 -0.59 -8.91 16.99
N TRP A 67 -1.56 -9.57 16.34
CA TRP A 67 -1.27 -10.47 15.22
C TRP A 67 -0.72 -9.68 14.03
N HIS A 68 0.20 -10.29 13.28
CA HIS A 68 0.79 -9.73 12.05
C HIS A 68 0.81 -10.81 10.96
N GLY A 69 0.59 -10.41 9.72
CA GLY A 69 0.62 -11.32 8.57
C GLY A 69 0.59 -10.59 7.24
N ILE A 70 0.23 -11.32 6.19
CA ILE A 70 0.09 -10.80 4.82
C ILE A 70 -1.41 -10.74 4.47
N PHE A 71 -1.85 -9.72 3.73
CA PHE A 71 -3.26 -9.51 3.42
C PHE A 71 -3.90 -10.70 2.70
N SER A 72 -3.18 -11.35 1.77
CA SER A 72 -3.63 -12.57 1.07
C SER A 72 -3.90 -13.77 1.99
N GLU A 73 -3.37 -13.77 3.21
CA GLU A 73 -3.52 -14.84 4.20
C GLU A 73 -4.73 -14.60 5.12
N VAL A 74 -5.35 -13.42 5.06
CA VAL A 74 -6.49 -13.07 5.89
C VAL A 74 -7.75 -13.71 5.30
N PRO A 75 -8.51 -14.50 6.09
CA PRO A 75 -9.76 -15.08 5.61
C PRO A 75 -10.75 -13.98 5.24
N ILE A 76 -11.19 -14.01 3.99
CA ILE A 76 -12.27 -13.15 3.51
C ILE A 76 -13.58 -13.86 3.87
N SER A 77 -14.38 -13.26 4.77
CA SER A 77 -15.71 -13.77 5.16
C SER A 77 -16.81 -13.22 4.27
#